data_AF-A0A1Y2P9V4-F1
#
_entry.id   AF-A0A1Y2P9V4-F1
#
_cell.length_a   1.000
_cell.length_b   1.000
_cell.length_c   1.000
_cell.angle_alpha   90.00
_cell.angle_beta   90.00
_cell.angle_gamma   90.00
#
_symmetry.space_group_name_H-M   'P 1'
#
loop_
_entity.id
_entity.type
_entity.pdbx_description
1 polymer ?
#
loop_
_entity_poly.entity_id
_entity_poly.type
_entity_poly.pdbx_seq_one_letter_code
_entity_poly.pdbx_strand_id
1 'polypeptide(L)'
;MKKTSFLLILLLLINCSRPLYIKDKHFNCSSNEFIIDSDLKELVYKSLKRAVVTQKDIPDYRLLWKKHRIYVASEYHDTKKHYPTISDWKKDAKNLKPNEVPNSINNVSFCLKTQKELQKIANKTWENFLHLSFKLIKIEENKATIKINNTWIVSNKHPKTSYLSGGGYVLLFKKSNNNWEFEKIEAAWIS
;
A
#
# COMPACT_ATOMS: atom_id res chain seq x y z
N MET A 1 -18.34 13.13 -55.13
CA MET A 1 -18.73 13.38 -53.71
C MET A 1 -18.64 12.10 -52.88
N LYS A 2 -17.44 11.65 -52.47
CA LYS A 2 -17.27 10.46 -51.59
C LYS A 2 -15.96 10.50 -50.75
N LYS A 3 -15.41 11.68 -50.45
CA LYS A 3 -14.14 11.80 -49.68
C LYS A 3 -14.29 12.48 -48.32
N THR A 4 -15.42 13.15 -48.04
CA THR A 4 -15.65 13.85 -46.77
C THR A 4 -16.23 12.97 -45.65
N SER A 5 -16.81 11.81 -45.99
CA SER A 5 -17.46 10.94 -45.00
C SER A 5 -16.48 10.05 -44.21
N PHE A 6 -15.29 9.75 -44.77
CA PHE A 6 -14.30 8.90 -44.13
C PHE A 6 -13.56 9.60 -42.97
N LEU A 7 -13.42 10.93 -43.03
CA LEU A 7 -12.72 11.72 -42.02
C LEU A 7 -13.51 11.82 -40.69
N LEU A 8 -14.84 11.83 -40.75
CA LEU A 8 -15.72 11.90 -39.57
C LEU A 8 -15.75 10.58 -38.78
N ILE A 9 -15.64 9.44 -39.46
CA ILE A 9 -15.60 8.12 -38.81
C ILE A 9 -14.26 7.90 -38.09
N LEU A 10 -13.15 8.43 -38.65
CA LEU A 10 -11.85 8.36 -37.99
C LEU A 10 -11.82 9.17 -36.69
N LEU A 11 -12.42 10.37 -36.67
CA LEU A 11 -12.50 11.24 -35.47
C LEU A 11 -13.36 10.64 -34.35
N LEU A 12 -14.37 9.81 -34.68
CA LEU A 12 -15.22 9.14 -33.69
C LEU A 12 -14.52 7.96 -32.98
N LEU A 13 -13.50 7.34 -33.60
CA LEU A 13 -12.71 6.27 -32.98
C LEU A 13 -11.64 6.79 -32.01
N ILE A 14 -11.23 8.06 -32.13
CA ILE A 14 -10.23 8.67 -31.22
C ILE A 14 -10.87 9.02 -29.87
N ASN A 15 -12.18 9.26 -29.82
CA ASN A 15 -12.91 9.55 -28.57
C ASN A 15 -13.31 8.31 -27.76
N CYS A 16 -13.07 7.10 -28.25
CA CYS A 16 -13.22 5.85 -27.48
C CYS A 16 -11.88 5.18 -27.14
N SER A 17 -10.77 5.87 -27.40
CA SER A 17 -9.47 5.45 -26.89
C SER A 17 -9.37 5.93 -25.44
N ARG A 18 -9.63 5.04 -24.47
CA ARG A 18 -9.18 5.26 -23.08
C ARG A 18 -7.75 5.81 -23.14
N PRO A 19 -7.35 6.82 -22.34
CA PRO A 19 -6.00 7.34 -22.41
C PRO A 19 -4.99 6.22 -22.12
N LEU A 20 -4.47 5.63 -23.18
CA LEU A 20 -3.14 5.04 -23.23
C LEU A 20 -2.20 6.18 -22.88
N TYR A 21 -1.26 5.94 -21.97
CA TYR A 21 -0.38 6.94 -21.37
C TYR A 21 -1.03 7.77 -20.25
N ILE A 22 -0.81 7.33 -18.99
CA ILE A 22 -0.68 8.13 -17.74
C ILE A 22 -0.53 7.22 -16.49
N LYS A 23 -0.23 5.92 -16.61
CA LYS A 23 -0.22 5.03 -15.43
C LYS A 23 0.96 5.21 -14.47
N ASP A 24 1.96 6.05 -14.80
CA ASP A 24 3.21 6.16 -14.04
C ASP A 24 3.42 7.51 -13.34
N LYS A 25 2.86 8.61 -13.84
CA LYS A 25 3.03 9.95 -13.22
C LYS A 25 2.48 10.07 -11.80
N HIS A 26 1.66 9.11 -11.37
CA HIS A 26 1.02 9.10 -10.07
C HIS A 26 1.79 8.29 -9.02
N PHE A 27 2.82 7.55 -9.42
CA PHE A 27 3.78 6.93 -8.50
C PHE A 27 4.95 7.88 -8.27
N ASN A 28 4.65 9.03 -7.67
CA ASN A 28 5.65 10.03 -7.29
C ASN A 28 5.74 10.09 -5.77
N CYS A 29 6.94 9.82 -5.24
CA CYS A 29 7.23 9.65 -3.83
C CYS A 29 8.28 10.66 -3.43
N SER A 30 8.21 11.18 -2.20
CA SER A 30 9.27 12.04 -1.68
C SER A 30 10.57 11.27 -1.68
N SER A 31 11.58 11.74 -2.41
CA SER A 31 12.91 11.13 -2.43
C SER A 31 13.68 11.55 -1.18
N ASN A 32 13.30 10.97 -0.04
CA ASN A 32 14.04 11.15 1.20
C ASN A 32 15.00 9.97 1.39
N GLU A 33 16.19 10.25 1.89
CA GLU A 33 17.15 9.21 2.24
C GLU A 33 16.57 8.31 3.35
N PHE A 34 16.65 7.00 3.14
CA PHE A 34 16.20 6.00 4.11
C PHE A 34 17.42 5.34 4.74
N ILE A 35 17.59 5.55 6.05
CA ILE A 35 18.66 4.96 6.87
C ILE A 35 17.99 4.18 8.00
N ILE A 36 18.43 2.94 8.24
CA ILE A 36 17.95 2.11 9.33
C ILE A 36 18.68 2.52 10.61
N ASP A 37 18.11 3.49 11.33
CA ASP A 37 18.66 4.10 12.56
C ASP A 37 17.75 3.94 13.78
N SER A 38 16.63 3.21 13.63
CA SER A 38 15.61 3.05 14.66
C SER A 38 14.83 1.75 14.49
N ASP A 39 14.30 1.25 15.61
CA ASP A 39 13.50 0.01 15.66
C ASP A 39 12.29 0.08 14.70
N LEU A 40 11.62 1.24 14.65
CA LEU A 40 10.50 1.47 13.73
C LEU A 40 10.91 1.25 12.27
N LYS A 41 12.01 1.87 11.83
CA LYS A 41 12.48 1.77 10.45
C LYS A 41 12.94 0.36 10.10
N GLU A 42 13.65 -0.31 11.01
CA GLU A 42 14.08 -1.69 10.81
C GLU A 42 12.88 -2.63 10.67
N LEU A 43 11.88 -2.52 11.54
CA LEU A 43 10.68 -3.35 11.52
C LEU A 43 9.81 -3.09 10.29
N VAL A 44 9.66 -1.83 9.88
CA VAL A 44 8.97 -1.46 8.62
C VAL A 44 9.70 -2.06 7.43
N TYR A 45 11.04 -1.90 7.35
CA TYR A 45 11.86 -2.47 6.29
C TYR A 45 11.71 -4.00 6.23
N LYS A 46 11.89 -4.69 7.35
CA LYS A 46 11.83 -6.16 7.42
C LYS A 46 10.44 -6.68 7.06
N SER A 47 9.39 -6.00 7.51
CA SER A 47 8.00 -6.37 7.21
C SER A 47 7.68 -6.20 5.73
N LEU A 48 8.05 -5.07 5.10
CA LEU A 48 7.86 -4.85 3.66
C LEU A 48 8.69 -5.83 2.82
N LYS A 49 9.97 -6.03 3.18
CA LYS A 49 10.86 -6.96 2.51
C LYS A 49 10.27 -8.37 2.51
N ARG A 50 9.80 -8.85 3.67
CA ARG A 50 9.13 -10.16 3.77
C ARG A 50 7.89 -10.20 2.87
N ALA A 51 6.98 -9.25 3.07
CA ALA A 51 5.64 -9.24 2.47
C ALA A 51 5.64 -9.29 0.94
N VAL A 52 6.56 -8.57 0.29
CA VAL A 52 6.49 -8.38 -1.18
C VAL A 52 7.80 -8.60 -1.93
N VAL A 53 8.93 -8.80 -1.24
CA VAL A 53 10.25 -8.98 -1.87
C VAL A 53 10.76 -10.40 -1.72
N THR A 54 10.93 -10.90 -0.50
CA THR A 54 11.56 -12.21 -0.23
C THR A 54 10.54 -13.34 -0.18
N GLN A 55 9.62 -13.32 0.80
CA GLN A 55 8.63 -14.39 0.99
C GLN A 55 7.42 -14.21 0.09
N LYS A 56 7.03 -12.96 -0.21
CA LYS A 56 5.87 -12.63 -1.06
C LYS A 56 4.58 -13.29 -0.53
N ASP A 57 4.49 -13.38 0.79
CA ASP A 57 3.51 -14.15 1.54
C ASP A 57 2.35 -13.31 2.07
N ILE A 58 2.29 -12.00 1.75
CA ILE A 58 1.12 -11.19 2.07
C ILE A 58 -0.11 -11.77 1.37
N PRO A 59 -1.24 -11.95 2.07
CA PRO A 59 -2.47 -12.38 1.43
C PRO A 59 -2.81 -11.48 0.24
N ASP A 60 -3.34 -12.11 -0.81
CA ASP A 60 -3.64 -11.47 -2.10
C ASP A 60 -2.42 -10.87 -2.83
N TYR A 61 -1.19 -11.28 -2.50
CA TYR A 61 0.01 -10.86 -3.25
C TYR A 61 -0.15 -11.07 -4.77
N ARG A 62 -0.80 -12.16 -5.17
CA ARG A 62 -1.05 -12.48 -6.59
C ARG A 62 -1.90 -11.39 -7.28
N LEU A 63 -2.83 -10.78 -6.56
CA LEU A 63 -3.73 -9.74 -7.06
C LEU A 63 -3.08 -8.34 -7.13
N LEU A 64 -1.91 -8.14 -6.54
CA LEU A 64 -1.12 -6.92 -6.74
C LEU A 64 -0.76 -6.80 -8.23
N TRP A 65 -1.37 -5.83 -8.91
CA TRP A 65 -1.18 -5.65 -10.36
C TRP A 65 0.27 -5.28 -10.70
N LYS A 66 0.82 -4.25 -10.04
CA LYS A 66 2.17 -3.74 -10.27
C LYS A 66 3.09 -4.12 -9.11
N LYS A 67 3.49 -5.38 -9.04
CA LYS A 67 4.30 -5.93 -7.91
C LYS A 67 5.63 -5.22 -7.65
N HIS A 68 6.17 -4.50 -8.65
CA HIS A 68 7.38 -3.68 -8.54
C HIS A 68 7.13 -2.26 -7.99
N ARG A 69 5.86 -1.87 -7.77
CA ARG A 69 5.45 -0.54 -7.31
C ARG A 69 4.31 -0.63 -6.33
N ILE A 70 4.61 -0.43 -5.06
CA ILE A 70 3.67 -0.67 -3.97
C ILE A 70 3.39 0.65 -3.24
N TYR A 71 2.13 1.04 -3.20
CA TYR A 71 1.71 2.10 -2.30
C TYR A 71 1.62 1.59 -0.86
N VAL A 72 2.07 2.39 0.08
CA VAL A 72 1.98 2.14 1.52
C VAL A 72 1.17 3.27 2.15
N ALA A 73 0.10 2.95 2.87
CA ALA A 73 -0.65 3.95 3.63
C ALA A 73 0.16 4.39 4.86
N SER A 74 0.19 5.69 5.13
CA SER A 74 0.98 6.28 6.23
C SER A 74 0.44 5.94 7.61
N GLU A 75 -0.87 5.74 7.73
CA GLU A 75 -1.57 5.65 9.00
C GLU A 75 -1.39 4.29 9.67
N TYR A 76 -1.08 4.30 10.98
CA TYR A 76 -0.94 3.10 11.82
C TYR A 76 -1.30 3.38 13.29
N HIS A 77 -1.48 2.31 14.08
CA HIS A 77 -1.60 2.39 15.55
C HIS A 77 -0.42 1.70 16.23
N ASP A 78 -0.08 2.13 17.44
CA ASP A 78 0.94 1.50 18.28
C ASP A 78 0.35 0.74 19.47
N THR A 79 -0.97 0.74 19.64
CA THR A 79 -1.67 0.00 20.69
C THR A 79 -2.71 -0.97 20.11
N LYS A 80 -2.98 -2.08 20.82
CA LYS A 80 -4.01 -3.06 20.45
C LYS A 80 -5.44 -2.63 20.88
N LYS A 81 -5.66 -1.32 21.09
CA LYS A 81 -6.92 -0.81 21.61
C LYS A 81 -8.06 -1.11 20.63
N HIS A 82 -9.19 -1.58 21.17
CA HIS A 82 -10.42 -1.69 20.40
C HIS A 82 -11.07 -0.30 20.31
N TYR A 83 -11.41 0.11 19.08
CA TYR A 83 -12.03 1.39 18.82
C TYR A 83 -13.50 1.15 18.45
N PRO A 84 -14.46 1.61 19.26
CA PRO A 84 -15.88 1.40 18.98
C PRO A 84 -16.36 2.21 17.77
N THR A 85 -15.66 3.29 17.43
CA THR A 85 -16.00 4.15 16.29
C THR A 85 -14.79 4.49 15.43
N ILE A 86 -15.01 4.83 14.16
CA ILE A 86 -13.98 5.35 13.25
C ILE A 86 -13.40 6.68 13.77
N SER A 87 -14.21 7.49 14.45
CA SER A 87 -13.75 8.76 15.03
C SER A 87 -12.69 8.50 16.10
N ASP A 88 -12.95 7.54 17.00
CA ASP A 88 -12.01 7.19 18.06
C ASP A 88 -10.76 6.51 17.50
N TRP A 89 -10.93 5.69 16.46
CA TRP A 89 -9.82 5.12 15.72
C TRP A 89 -8.91 6.22 15.17
N LYS A 90 -9.45 7.25 14.51
CA LYS A 90 -8.65 8.33 13.93
C LYS A 90 -7.91 9.20 14.96
N LYS A 91 -8.44 9.36 16.18
CA LYS A 91 -7.83 10.22 17.22
C LYS A 91 -6.46 9.71 17.66
N ASP A 92 -6.31 8.38 17.76
CA ASP A 92 -5.10 7.73 18.26
C ASP A 92 -4.19 7.25 17.10
N ALA A 93 -4.49 7.64 15.86
CA ALA A 93 -3.74 7.22 14.70
C ALA A 93 -2.42 8.01 14.57
N LYS A 94 -1.33 7.28 14.34
CA LYS A 94 -0.02 7.83 14.02
C LYS A 94 0.21 7.76 12.52
N ASN A 95 1.13 8.57 12.02
CA ASN A 95 1.53 8.54 10.62
C ASN A 95 3.03 8.24 10.51
N LEU A 96 3.37 7.28 9.67
CA LEU A 96 4.72 7.09 9.18
C LEU A 96 5.16 8.35 8.43
N LYS A 97 6.41 8.73 8.62
CA LYS A 97 7.07 9.80 7.88
C LYS A 97 7.68 9.25 6.58
N PRO A 98 7.88 10.09 5.55
CA PRO A 98 8.45 9.60 4.30
C PRO A 98 9.84 8.95 4.42
N ASN A 99 10.64 9.34 5.42
CA ASN A 99 11.95 8.72 5.70
C ASN A 99 11.87 7.48 6.62
N GLU A 100 10.67 7.05 7.01
CA GLU A 100 10.43 5.83 7.79
C GLU A 100 10.02 4.63 6.91
N VAL A 101 9.76 4.88 5.63
CA VAL A 101 9.47 3.86 4.63
C VAL A 101 10.56 3.91 3.56
N PRO A 102 11.23 2.79 3.23
CA PRO A 102 12.25 2.78 2.20
C PRO A 102 11.64 3.06 0.82
N ASN A 103 12.25 3.95 0.03
CA ASN A 103 11.78 4.20 -1.35
C ASN A 103 11.90 2.96 -2.24
N SER A 104 12.84 2.07 -1.94
CA SER A 104 12.98 0.79 -2.62
C SER A 104 13.63 -0.27 -1.75
N ILE A 105 13.31 -1.54 -2.04
CA ILE A 105 14.03 -2.71 -1.55
C ILE A 105 14.20 -3.64 -2.75
N ASN A 106 15.44 -3.87 -3.19
CA ASN A 106 15.75 -4.55 -4.44
C ASN A 106 14.99 -3.91 -5.63
N ASN A 107 14.23 -4.69 -6.39
CA ASN A 107 13.47 -4.26 -7.57
C ASN A 107 12.04 -3.80 -7.27
N VAL A 108 11.68 -3.64 -5.99
CA VAL A 108 10.36 -3.16 -5.56
C VAL A 108 10.48 -1.75 -5.01
N SER A 109 9.79 -0.80 -5.62
CA SER A 109 9.68 0.57 -5.14
C SER A 109 8.44 0.73 -4.25
N PHE A 110 8.57 1.53 -3.19
CA PHE A 110 7.48 1.84 -2.27
C PHE A 110 7.17 3.33 -2.29
N CYS A 111 5.89 3.66 -2.10
CA CYS A 111 5.43 5.04 -2.06
C CYS A 111 4.50 5.26 -0.89
N LEU A 112 4.97 6.03 0.09
CA LEU A 112 4.16 6.42 1.22
C LEU A 112 3.12 7.46 0.82
N LYS A 113 1.86 7.22 1.17
CA LYS A 113 0.72 8.12 0.90
C LYS A 113 -0.27 8.10 2.04
N THR A 114 -0.94 9.22 2.26
CA THR A 114 -2.14 9.27 3.09
C THR A 114 -3.31 8.59 2.37
N GLN A 115 -4.33 8.15 3.12
CA GLN A 115 -5.56 7.59 2.54
C GLN A 115 -6.25 8.56 1.56
N LYS A 116 -6.24 9.86 1.87
CA LYS A 116 -6.79 10.91 1.00
C LYS A 116 -6.04 10.99 -0.34
N GLU A 117 -4.72 10.87 -0.33
CA GLU A 117 -3.92 10.86 -1.55
C GLU A 117 -4.15 9.60 -2.38
N LEU A 118 -4.24 8.42 -1.75
CA LEU A 118 -4.55 7.16 -2.43
C LEU A 118 -5.92 7.24 -3.12
N GLN A 119 -6.94 7.72 -2.42
CA GLN A 119 -8.27 7.93 -3.01
C GLN A 119 -8.22 8.93 -4.16
N LYS A 120 -7.46 10.03 -4.03
CA LYS A 120 -7.27 11.01 -5.12
C LYS A 120 -6.61 10.38 -6.33
N ILE A 121 -5.62 9.50 -6.14
CA ILE A 121 -4.96 8.75 -7.22
C ILE A 121 -5.96 7.80 -7.90
N ALA A 122 -6.68 6.97 -7.14
CA ALA A 122 -7.69 6.05 -7.66
C ALA A 122 -8.79 6.79 -8.45
N ASN A 123 -9.29 7.91 -7.92
CA ASN A 123 -10.30 8.74 -8.59
C ASN A 123 -9.77 9.46 -9.83
N LYS A 124 -8.49 9.84 -9.85
CA LYS A 124 -7.89 10.55 -11.00
C LYS A 124 -7.50 9.60 -12.12
N THR A 125 -7.07 8.38 -11.79
CA THR A 125 -6.65 7.34 -12.75
C THR A 125 -7.81 6.46 -13.21
N TRP A 126 -8.93 6.49 -12.49
CA TRP A 126 -10.06 5.57 -12.68
C TRP A 126 -9.65 4.11 -12.45
N GLU A 127 -8.64 3.89 -11.62
CA GLU A 127 -8.12 2.56 -11.31
C GLU A 127 -8.48 2.18 -9.87
N ASN A 128 -8.86 0.91 -9.71
CA ASN A 128 -8.96 0.27 -8.42
C ASN A 128 -7.65 -0.50 -8.22
N PHE A 129 -7.04 -0.39 -7.05
CA PHE A 129 -5.77 -1.05 -6.81
C PHE A 129 -5.59 -1.42 -5.35
N LEU A 130 -4.74 -2.40 -5.12
CA LEU A 130 -4.33 -2.85 -3.81
C LEU A 130 -3.16 -2.00 -3.31
N HIS A 131 -3.19 -1.63 -2.03
CA HIS A 131 -2.11 -0.95 -1.34
C HIS A 131 -1.82 -1.64 0.00
N LEU A 132 -0.58 -1.52 0.48
CA LEU A 132 -0.23 -2.01 1.81
C LEU A 132 -0.58 -0.97 2.88
N SER A 133 -0.80 -1.41 4.10
CA SER A 133 -0.94 -0.55 5.28
C SER A 133 -0.48 -1.28 6.53
N PHE A 134 0.18 -0.55 7.44
CA PHE A 134 0.48 -1.05 8.77
C PHE A 134 -0.69 -0.70 9.68
N LYS A 135 -1.51 -1.68 10.07
CA LYS A 135 -2.62 -1.43 11.01
C LYS A 135 -2.15 -1.36 12.46
N LEU A 136 -1.04 -2.02 12.78
CA LEU A 136 -0.42 -2.02 14.10
C LEU A 136 1.09 -2.09 13.94
N ILE A 137 1.81 -1.23 14.65
CA ILE A 137 3.25 -1.30 14.89
C ILE A 137 3.45 -1.11 16.39
N LYS A 138 3.44 -2.22 17.14
CA LYS A 138 3.65 -2.19 18.59
C LYS A 138 5.06 -2.70 18.89
N ILE A 139 5.88 -1.90 19.56
CA ILE A 139 7.25 -2.21 19.92
C ILE A 139 7.34 -2.20 21.45
N GLU A 140 7.77 -3.30 22.05
CA GLU A 140 7.85 -3.53 23.49
C GLU A 140 9.21 -4.13 23.82
N GLU A 141 10.18 -3.30 24.22
CA GLU A 141 11.56 -3.68 24.57
C GLU A 141 12.24 -4.62 23.56
N ASN A 142 12.05 -5.93 23.72
CA ASN A 142 12.62 -6.99 22.90
C ASN A 142 11.60 -7.76 22.06
N LYS A 143 10.35 -7.30 21.97
CA LYS A 143 9.28 -7.88 21.15
C LYS A 143 8.61 -6.81 20.30
N ALA A 144 8.18 -7.17 19.10
CA ALA A 144 7.34 -6.31 18.30
C ALA A 144 6.22 -7.10 17.63
N THR A 145 5.04 -6.50 17.58
CA THR A 145 3.87 -7.00 16.85
C THR A 145 3.57 -6.06 15.69
N ILE A 146 3.66 -6.58 14.48
CA ILE A 146 3.39 -5.83 13.25
C ILE A 146 2.19 -6.42 12.53
N LYS A 147 1.11 -5.65 12.41
CA LYS A 147 -0.06 -6.02 11.61
C LYS A 147 0.02 -5.31 10.27
N ILE A 148 0.23 -6.05 9.19
CA ILE A 148 0.26 -5.52 7.83
C ILE A 148 -0.92 -6.07 7.03
N ASN A 149 -1.60 -5.16 6.33
CA ASN A 149 -2.74 -5.46 5.49
C ASN A 149 -2.43 -5.05 4.06
N ASN A 150 -3.05 -5.75 3.13
CA ASN A 150 -3.29 -5.33 1.77
C ASN A 150 -4.78 -5.01 1.61
N THR A 151 -5.12 -3.83 1.09
CA THR A 151 -6.51 -3.36 1.02
C THR A 151 -6.76 -2.66 -0.31
N TRP A 152 -7.95 -2.88 -0.87
CA TRP A 152 -8.38 -2.19 -2.09
C TRP A 152 -8.69 -0.72 -1.81
N ILE A 153 -8.14 0.16 -2.62
CA ILE A 153 -8.69 1.50 -2.83
C ILE A 153 -9.55 1.46 -4.10
N VAL A 154 -10.79 1.90 -3.98
CA VAL A 154 -11.78 1.83 -5.07
C VAL A 154 -12.06 3.24 -5.57
N SER A 155 -11.92 3.44 -6.87
CA SER A 155 -12.27 4.67 -7.56
C SER A 155 -13.78 4.89 -7.52
N ASN A 156 -14.20 6.12 -7.23
CA ASN A 156 -15.61 6.53 -7.28
C ASN A 156 -16.19 6.49 -8.70
N LYS A 157 -15.36 6.23 -9.72
CA LYS A 157 -15.78 6.01 -11.12
C LYS A 157 -16.24 4.58 -11.39
N HIS A 158 -16.06 3.65 -10.44
CA HIS A 158 -16.50 2.26 -10.52
C HIS A 158 -17.48 1.87 -9.40
N PRO A 159 -18.59 2.60 -9.20
CA PRO A 159 -19.46 2.47 -8.02
C PRO A 159 -20.15 1.11 -7.87
N LYS A 160 -20.18 0.29 -8.93
CA LYS A 160 -20.81 -1.05 -8.93
C LYS A 160 -19.83 -2.19 -8.64
N THR A 161 -18.55 -1.89 -8.38
CA THR A 161 -17.54 -2.93 -8.16
C THR A 161 -17.37 -3.19 -6.67
N SER A 162 -17.80 -4.37 -6.23
CA SER A 162 -17.49 -4.88 -4.90
C SER A 162 -16.22 -5.73 -4.99
N TYR A 163 -15.28 -5.48 -4.08
CA TYR A 163 -14.11 -6.31 -3.90
C TYR A 163 -14.26 -7.07 -2.58
N LEU A 164 -13.78 -8.31 -2.54
CA LEU A 164 -13.43 -8.94 -1.26
C LEU A 164 -12.39 -8.04 -0.58
N SER A 165 -12.51 -7.90 0.73
CA SER A 165 -11.80 -6.96 1.62
C SER A 165 -10.28 -7.18 1.74
N GLY A 166 -9.56 -7.55 0.68
CA GLY A 166 -8.11 -7.79 0.73
C GLY A 166 -7.73 -8.78 1.84
N GLY A 167 -6.52 -8.67 2.38
CA GLY A 167 -6.08 -9.58 3.44
C GLY A 167 -4.90 -9.04 4.23
N GLY A 168 -4.33 -9.85 5.10
CA GLY A 168 -3.19 -9.44 5.89
C GLY A 168 -2.73 -10.48 6.89
N TYR A 169 -1.69 -10.17 7.62
CA TYR A 169 -1.22 -11.01 8.71
C TYR A 169 -0.64 -10.17 9.85
N VAL A 170 -0.44 -10.83 10.99
CA VAL A 170 0.30 -10.32 12.14
C VAL A 170 1.64 -11.04 12.21
N LEU A 171 2.73 -10.28 12.13
CA LEU A 171 4.11 -10.74 12.34
C LEU A 171 4.52 -10.46 13.78
N LEU A 172 5.19 -11.44 14.39
CA LEU A 172 5.93 -11.26 15.63
C LEU A 172 7.43 -11.21 15.34
N PHE A 173 8.10 -10.26 15.97
CA PHE A 173 9.54 -10.12 15.94
C PHE A 173 10.08 -10.14 17.37
N LYS A 174 11.32 -10.63 17.50
CA LYS A 174 12.09 -10.62 18.75
C LYS A 174 13.42 -9.93 18.52
N LYS A 175 13.85 -9.09 19.46
CA LYS A 175 15.15 -8.42 19.41
C LYS A 175 16.23 -9.35 19.98
N SER A 176 17.29 -9.59 19.21
CA SER A 176 18.47 -10.36 19.59
C SER A 176 19.72 -9.63 19.11
N ASN A 177 20.70 -9.42 19.99
CA ASN A 177 21.95 -8.72 19.68
C ASN A 177 21.72 -7.38 18.93
N ASN A 178 20.81 -6.56 19.44
CA ASN A 178 20.37 -5.29 18.84
C ASN A 178 19.75 -5.37 17.43
N ASN A 179 19.40 -6.55 16.94
CA ASN A 179 18.73 -6.75 15.65
C ASN A 179 17.34 -7.36 15.85
N TRP A 180 16.37 -6.95 15.03
CA TRP A 180 15.02 -7.54 15.05
C TRP A 180 14.94 -8.80 14.19
N GLU A 181 14.68 -9.94 14.80
CA GLU A 181 14.52 -11.22 14.10
C GLU A 181 13.04 -11.57 13.97
N PHE A 182 12.65 -12.04 12.78
CA PHE A 182 11.30 -12.56 12.57
C PHE A 182 11.13 -13.85 13.36
N GLU A 183 10.10 -13.92 14.18
CA GLU A 183 9.79 -15.10 14.99
C GLU A 183 8.75 -15.98 14.30
N LYS A 184 7.54 -15.43 14.08
CA LYS A 184 6.42 -16.17 13.46
C LYS A 184 5.33 -15.26 12.92
N ILE A 185 4.45 -15.84 12.10
CA ILE A 185 3.14 -15.26 11.78
C ILE A 185 2.17 -15.71 12.90
N GLU A 186 1.60 -14.76 13.64
CA GLU A 186 0.62 -15.04 14.70
C GLU A 186 -0.78 -15.33 14.13
N ALA A 187 -1.18 -14.58 13.11
CA ALA A 187 -2.48 -14.72 12.45
C ALA A 187 -2.39 -14.27 10.99
N ALA A 188 -3.21 -14.86 10.11
CA ALA A 188 -3.37 -14.45 8.72
C ALA A 188 -4.84 -14.54 8.31
N TRP A 189 -5.29 -13.68 7.41
CA TRP A 189 -6.66 -13.67 6.92
C TRP A 189 -6.75 -13.20 5.47
N ILE A 190 -7.79 -13.68 4.81
CA ILE A 190 -8.33 -13.19 3.55
C ILE A 190 -9.76 -12.73 3.87
N SER A 191 -10.16 -11.59 3.35
CA SER A 191 -11.44 -10.94 3.64
C SER A 191 -12.09 -10.46 2.36
#